data_AF-Q8BFZ4-F1
#
_entry.id   AF-Q8BFZ4-F1
#
_cell.length_a   1.000
_cell.length_b   1.000
_cell.length_c   1.000
_cell.angle_alpha   90.00
_cell.angle_beta   90.00
_cell.angle_gamma   90.00
#
_symmetry.space_group_name_H-M   'P 1'
#
loop_
_entity.id
_entity.type
_entity.pdbx_description
1 polymer ?
#
loop_
_entity_poly.entity_id
_entity_poly.type
_entity_poly.pdbx_seq_one_letter_code
_entity_poly.pdbx_strand_id
1 'polypeptide(L)'
;MKRNNFSAVNKVVQSSPVVKQPKRGLCSSLRQTHALSVLLDWGTLPHHVILQIFQYLPLIDRARASSVCRRWNEVFHIPDLWRKFEFELNQSATSYFKSTHPDLIQQIIKKHAAHLQYVSFKVDSSTESAEAACDILSQLVNCSIQTLGLISTAKPSFMNVPKSHFVSALTVVFVNSKSLSSIKIEDTPVDDPSLKILVANNSDTLRLLKMSSCPHVSSDGILCVADHCQGLRELALNYYILSDEILLALSSETHVNLEHLRIDVVSENPGQIKFHSIKKRSWDALIKHSPRVNVVMYFFLYEEEFEAFFKEETPVTHLYFGRSVSRAILGRIGLNCPRLIELVVCANGLLPLDSELIRIAKHCKNLTSLGLSECEVSCSAFVEFVRLCGRRLTQLSIMEEVLVPDDRYTPDEVHTEVSKHLGRVWFPDVMPIW
;
A
#
# COMPACT_ATOMS: atom_id res chain seq x y z
N MET A 1 -8.81 11.37 6.61
CA MET A 1 -9.58 10.11 6.66
C MET A 1 -8.63 8.92 6.63
N LYS A 2 -8.83 7.94 7.52
CA LYS A 2 -8.03 6.70 7.60
C LYS A 2 -8.17 5.88 6.31
N ARG A 3 -7.04 5.45 5.74
CA ARG A 3 -6.94 4.43 4.69
C ARG A 3 -7.57 3.12 5.20
N ASN A 4 -8.75 2.76 4.71
CA ASN A 4 -9.26 1.39 4.83
C ASN A 4 -9.04 0.66 3.50
N ASN A 5 -8.06 -0.24 3.50
CA ASN A 5 -7.93 -1.29 2.49
C ASN A 5 -9.14 -2.22 2.62
N PHE A 6 -10.06 -2.19 1.67
CA PHE A 6 -11.08 -3.22 1.53
C PHE A 6 -10.46 -4.48 0.92
N SER A 7 -10.13 -5.46 1.77
CA SER A 7 -10.00 -6.86 1.35
C SER A 7 -11.28 -7.59 1.69
N ALA A 8 -11.96 -8.10 0.65
CA ALA A 8 -13.15 -8.92 0.78
C ALA A 8 -12.88 -10.19 1.60
N VAL A 9 -13.55 -10.33 2.74
CA VAL A 9 -13.71 -11.60 3.45
C VAL A 9 -15.16 -12.01 3.26
N ASN A 10 -15.40 -13.09 2.51
CA ASN A 10 -16.71 -13.70 2.44
C ASN A 10 -16.62 -15.20 2.76
N LYS A 11 -17.35 -15.54 3.82
CA LYS A 11 -17.98 -16.83 4.16
C LYS A 11 -17.14 -17.92 4.84
N VAL A 12 -17.23 -17.88 6.17
CA VAL A 12 -17.17 -19.04 7.08
C VAL A 12 -18.30 -20.01 6.74
N VAL A 13 -17.95 -21.26 6.45
CA VAL A 13 -18.88 -22.41 6.41
C VAL A 13 -18.93 -23.01 7.82
N GLN A 14 -20.13 -23.02 8.42
CA GLN A 14 -20.44 -23.80 9.62
C GLN A 14 -21.15 -25.11 9.24
N SER A 15 -21.02 -26.08 10.15
CA SER A 15 -21.76 -27.35 10.29
C SER A 15 -21.14 -28.61 9.65
N SER A 16 -20.43 -29.37 10.48
CA SER A 16 -20.17 -30.80 10.29
C SER A 16 -21.29 -31.61 10.94
N PRO A 17 -21.86 -32.64 10.30
CA PRO A 17 -22.84 -33.50 10.94
C PRO A 17 -22.19 -34.67 11.70
N VAL A 18 -22.84 -34.98 12.80
CA VAL A 18 -22.64 -36.08 13.75
C VAL A 18 -22.57 -37.44 13.03
N VAL A 19 -21.50 -38.22 13.27
CA VAL A 19 -21.43 -39.64 12.90
C VAL A 19 -21.56 -40.52 14.14
N LYS A 20 -22.56 -41.41 14.07
CA LYS A 20 -23.04 -42.33 15.11
C LYS A 20 -22.03 -43.45 15.40
N GLN A 21 -21.78 -43.73 16.69
CA GLN A 21 -21.12 -44.95 17.16
C GLN A 21 -22.02 -46.18 16.97
N PRO A 22 -21.49 -47.36 16.55
CA PRO A 22 -22.13 -48.64 16.77
C PRO A 22 -21.56 -49.37 17.99
N LYS A 23 -22.46 -50.17 18.57
CA LYS A 23 -22.43 -50.77 19.90
C LYS A 23 -21.41 -51.90 20.07
N ARG A 24 -20.93 -52.02 21.32
CA ARG A 24 -20.18 -53.15 21.88
C ARG A 24 -20.91 -54.48 21.65
N GLY A 25 -20.19 -55.47 21.12
CA GLY A 25 -20.54 -56.89 21.20
C GLY A 25 -19.31 -57.66 21.65
N LEU A 26 -19.37 -58.24 22.86
CA LEU A 26 -18.37 -59.17 23.36
C LEU A 26 -18.45 -60.48 22.57
N CYS A 27 -17.29 -61.00 22.16
CA CYS A 27 -17.09 -62.44 22.02
C CYS A 27 -15.71 -62.83 22.52
N SER A 28 -15.73 -63.85 23.37
CA SER A 28 -14.65 -64.43 24.14
C SER A 28 -13.70 -65.28 23.29
N SER A 29 -12.48 -65.41 23.83
CA SER A 29 -11.48 -66.46 23.58
C SER A 29 -10.90 -66.57 22.16
N LEU A 30 -9.63 -66.17 22.00
CA LEU A 30 -8.55 -67.05 21.52
C LEU A 30 -7.20 -66.31 21.54
N ARG A 31 -6.36 -66.82 22.44
CA ARG A 31 -4.89 -66.78 22.57
C ARG A 31 -4.09 -66.07 21.46
N GLN A 32 -3.28 -65.10 21.93
CA GLN A 32 -1.90 -64.81 21.53
C GLN A 32 -1.60 -64.73 20.02
N THR A 33 -1.73 -63.53 19.47
CA THR A 33 -0.90 -63.05 18.34
C THR A 33 -0.57 -61.59 18.60
N HIS A 34 0.72 -61.28 18.74
CA HIS A 34 1.24 -59.93 18.98
C HIS A 34 0.83 -58.99 17.84
N ALA A 35 -0.14 -58.12 18.11
CA ALA A 35 -0.51 -57.02 17.25
C ALA A 35 0.56 -55.93 17.28
N LEU A 36 1.25 -55.71 16.16
CA LEU A 36 1.98 -54.48 15.87
C LEU A 36 0.97 -53.34 15.67
N SER A 37 0.41 -52.80 16.75
CA SER A 37 -0.16 -51.45 16.71
C SER A 37 1.00 -50.47 16.83
N VAL A 38 1.59 -50.10 15.70
CA VAL A 38 2.49 -48.95 15.64
C VAL A 38 1.68 -47.73 16.06
N LEU A 39 1.85 -47.28 17.31
CA LEU A 39 1.32 -46.01 17.76
C LEU A 39 1.88 -44.93 16.84
N LEU A 40 1.02 -44.31 16.04
CA LEU A 40 1.36 -43.19 15.17
C LEU A 40 1.80 -42.01 16.05
N ASP A 41 3.10 -41.87 16.26
CA ASP A 41 3.68 -40.74 17.00
C ASP A 41 3.91 -39.55 16.05
N TRP A 42 3.08 -38.51 16.20
CA TRP A 42 3.20 -37.24 15.47
C TRP A 42 4.53 -36.52 15.73
N GLY A 43 5.24 -36.85 16.82
CA GLY A 43 6.60 -36.37 17.11
C GLY A 43 7.66 -36.91 16.14
N THR A 44 7.37 -37.99 15.42
CA THR A 44 8.29 -38.63 14.46
C THR A 44 8.12 -38.15 13.02
N LEU A 45 7.18 -37.22 12.76
CA LEU A 45 6.96 -36.67 11.43
C LEU A 45 8.25 -36.10 10.82
N PRO A 46 8.53 -36.31 9.52
CA PRO A 46 9.67 -35.71 8.84
C PRO A 46 9.69 -34.18 8.97
N HIS A 47 10.88 -33.58 9.04
CA HIS A 47 11.04 -32.12 9.20
C HIS A 47 10.30 -31.32 8.12
N HIS A 48 10.28 -31.79 6.87
CA HIS A 48 9.58 -31.11 5.78
C HIS A 48 8.05 -31.07 5.97
N VAL A 49 7.46 -32.10 6.60
CA VAL A 49 6.02 -32.14 6.89
C VAL A 49 5.68 -31.14 8.00
N ILE A 50 6.47 -31.14 9.09
CA ILE A 50 6.28 -30.18 10.19
C ILE A 50 6.49 -28.74 9.68
N LEU A 51 7.48 -28.52 8.80
CA LEU A 51 7.74 -27.22 8.17
C LEU A 51 6.51 -26.75 7.38
N GLN A 52 5.93 -27.62 6.55
CA GLN A 52 4.69 -27.32 5.81
C GLN A 52 3.54 -26.99 6.77
N ILE A 53 3.38 -27.74 7.86
CA ILE A 53 2.38 -27.44 8.90
C ILE A 53 2.64 -26.04 9.49
N PHE A 54 3.88 -25.73 9.86
CA PHE A 54 4.25 -24.45 10.49
C PHE A 54 4.04 -23.28 9.54
N GLN A 55 4.19 -23.46 8.23
CA GLN A 55 3.91 -22.43 7.22
C GLN A 55 2.45 -21.96 7.24
N TYR A 56 1.50 -22.79 7.69
CA TYR A 56 0.09 -22.41 7.86
C TYR A 56 -0.24 -21.78 9.23
N LEU A 57 0.68 -21.83 10.19
CA LEU A 57 0.45 -21.30 11.54
C LEU A 57 0.96 -19.85 11.67
N PRO A 58 0.28 -18.97 12.43
CA PRO A 58 0.85 -17.69 12.85
C PRO A 58 2.00 -17.90 13.85
N LEU A 59 2.85 -16.89 14.04
CA LEU A 59 4.06 -16.99 14.88
C LEU A 59 3.78 -17.51 16.29
N ILE A 60 2.71 -17.04 16.93
CA ILE A 60 2.34 -17.46 18.30
C ILE A 60 2.02 -18.94 18.37
N ASP A 61 1.35 -19.49 17.35
CA ASP A 61 0.99 -20.90 17.31
C ASP A 61 2.18 -21.75 16.87
N ARG A 62 3.08 -21.25 16.02
CA ARG A 62 4.38 -21.90 15.76
C ARG A 62 5.20 -22.03 17.05
N ALA A 63 5.26 -20.96 17.86
CA ALA A 63 5.98 -20.98 19.13
C ALA A 63 5.37 -22.00 20.11
N ARG A 64 4.04 -22.03 20.24
CA ARG A 64 3.32 -23.05 21.03
C ARG A 64 3.59 -24.47 20.52
N ALA A 65 3.50 -24.67 19.21
CA ALA A 65 3.76 -25.96 18.55
C ALA A 65 5.21 -26.41 18.76
N SER A 66 6.17 -25.49 18.73
CA SER A 66 7.59 -25.77 18.97
C SER A 66 7.86 -26.32 20.38
N SER A 67 6.95 -26.10 21.34
CA SER A 67 7.07 -26.60 22.71
C SER A 67 6.54 -28.02 22.90
N VAL A 68 5.95 -28.63 21.87
CA VAL A 68 5.34 -29.98 21.96
C VAL A 68 6.41 -31.07 22.10
N CYS A 69 7.46 -31.02 21.28
CA CYS A 69 8.57 -31.97 21.34
C CYS A 69 9.85 -31.39 20.70
N ARG A 70 11.01 -32.03 20.95
CA ARG A 70 12.32 -31.58 20.43
C ARG A 70 12.34 -31.43 18.92
N ARG A 71 11.74 -32.37 18.19
CA ARG A 71 11.74 -32.33 16.72
C ARG A 71 10.96 -31.14 16.16
N TRP A 72 9.81 -30.83 16.76
CA TRP A 72 9.03 -29.65 16.39
C TRP A 72 9.77 -28.35 16.78
N ASN A 73 10.52 -28.37 17.88
CA ASN A 73 11.41 -27.26 18.26
C ASN A 73 12.55 -27.02 17.25
N GLU A 74 13.19 -28.08 16.75
CA GLU A 74 14.22 -27.97 15.72
C GLU A 74 13.65 -27.34 14.44
N VAL A 75 12.47 -27.78 14.01
CA VAL A 75 11.80 -27.27 12.81
C VAL A 75 11.44 -25.79 12.95
N PHE A 76 11.06 -25.35 14.15
CA PHE A 76 10.77 -23.94 14.43
C PHE A 76 11.93 -23.02 14.05
N HIS A 77 13.18 -23.48 14.13
CA HIS A 77 14.36 -22.67 13.83
C HIS A 77 14.87 -22.79 12.37
N ILE A 78 14.17 -23.52 11.50
CA ILE A 78 14.54 -23.65 10.08
C ILE A 78 14.42 -22.29 9.36
N PRO A 79 15.41 -21.89 8.54
CA PRO A 79 15.46 -20.60 7.85
C PRO A 79 14.17 -20.19 7.13
N ASP A 80 13.50 -21.14 6.47
CA ASP A 80 12.27 -20.91 5.69
C ASP A 80 11.11 -20.31 6.50
N LEU A 81 11.07 -20.53 7.82
CA LEU A 81 10.05 -19.94 8.69
C LEU A 81 10.34 -18.50 9.09
N TRP A 82 11.58 -18.03 8.91
CA TRP A 82 12.09 -16.75 9.38
C TRP A 82 12.48 -15.80 8.25
N ARG A 83 12.15 -16.10 6.99
CA ARG A 83 12.45 -15.20 5.87
C ARG A 83 11.70 -13.87 5.96
N LYS A 84 10.53 -13.86 6.59
CA LYS A 84 9.67 -12.67 6.73
C LYS A 84 9.37 -12.40 8.21
N PHE A 85 9.58 -11.17 8.65
CA PHE A 85 9.22 -10.73 9.99
C PHE A 85 8.74 -9.27 9.99
N GLU A 86 7.72 -8.98 10.80
CA GLU A 86 7.23 -7.63 11.04
C GLU A 86 7.38 -7.30 12.52
N PHE A 87 8.21 -6.31 12.84
CA PHE A 87 8.39 -5.78 14.18
C PHE A 87 7.28 -4.77 14.46
N GLU A 88 6.39 -5.09 15.38
CA GLU A 88 5.49 -4.11 15.99
C GLU A 88 6.18 -3.47 17.18
N LEU A 89 6.39 -2.14 17.14
CA LEU A 89 7.05 -1.36 18.18
C LEU A 89 6.08 -0.29 18.67
N ASN A 90 5.51 -0.57 19.84
CA ASN A 90 4.39 0.18 20.40
C ASN A 90 4.64 0.44 21.89
N GLN A 91 4.26 1.61 22.37
CA GLN A 91 4.14 1.93 23.78
C GLN A 91 2.68 1.90 24.20
N SER A 92 2.40 1.42 25.41
CA SER A 92 1.03 1.38 25.96
C SER A 92 0.39 2.77 26.08
N ALA A 93 1.20 3.83 26.14
CA ALA A 93 0.74 5.22 26.18
C ALA A 93 0.20 5.73 24.83
N THR A 94 0.62 5.14 23.71
CA THR A 94 0.37 5.66 22.36
C THR A 94 -0.30 4.67 21.43
N SER A 95 -0.46 3.41 21.85
CA SER A 95 -1.04 2.35 21.02
C SER A 95 -1.85 1.35 21.84
N TYR A 96 -2.97 0.89 21.26
CA TYR A 96 -3.77 -0.22 21.79
C TYR A 96 -3.22 -1.58 21.37
N PHE A 97 -2.26 -1.62 20.43
CA PHE A 97 -1.64 -2.85 19.96
C PHE A 97 -0.48 -3.26 20.85
N LYS A 98 -0.21 -4.56 20.89
CA LYS A 98 0.92 -5.10 21.65
C LYS A 98 2.22 -4.87 20.90
N SER A 99 3.29 -4.62 21.64
CA SER A 99 4.64 -4.59 21.07
C SER A 99 5.19 -6.00 20.89
N THR A 100 6.14 -6.16 19.98
CA THR A 100 6.93 -7.38 19.84
C THR A 100 7.73 -7.57 21.12
N HIS A 101 7.64 -8.76 21.73
CA HIS A 101 8.31 -9.01 23.01
C HIS A 101 9.84 -8.83 22.88
N PRO A 102 10.53 -8.14 23.81
CA PRO A 102 11.97 -7.91 23.73
C PRO A 102 12.80 -9.18 23.56
N ASP A 103 12.46 -10.26 24.28
CA ASP A 103 13.15 -11.56 24.14
C ASP A 103 13.03 -12.16 22.74
N LEU A 104 11.89 -11.96 22.07
CA LEU A 104 11.68 -12.43 20.71
C LEU A 104 12.54 -11.63 19.73
N ILE A 105 12.63 -10.31 19.91
CA ILE A 105 13.52 -9.45 19.10
C ILE A 105 14.97 -9.94 19.23
N GLN A 106 15.43 -10.15 20.46
CA GLN A 106 16.77 -10.67 20.74
C GLN A 106 17.00 -12.06 20.13
N GLN A 107 16.01 -12.95 20.22
CA GLN A 107 16.08 -14.25 19.59
C GLN A 107 16.22 -14.16 18.07
N ILE A 108 15.45 -13.28 17.42
CA ILE A 108 15.49 -13.09 15.97
C ILE A 108 16.86 -12.58 15.55
N ILE A 109 17.37 -11.53 16.19
CA ILE A 109 18.68 -10.96 15.91
C ILE A 109 19.77 -12.04 16.08
N LYS A 110 19.73 -12.79 17.18
CA LYS A 110 20.77 -13.77 17.50
C LYS A 110 20.73 -15.04 16.65
N LYS A 111 19.55 -15.57 16.34
CA LYS A 111 19.40 -16.89 15.70
C LYS A 111 18.96 -16.84 14.23
N HIS A 112 18.35 -15.74 13.80
CA HIS A 112 17.59 -15.70 12.54
C HIS A 112 17.92 -14.51 11.65
N ALA A 113 18.80 -13.58 12.08
CA ALA A 113 19.21 -12.42 11.28
C ALA A 113 19.67 -12.81 9.86
N ALA A 114 20.50 -13.84 9.72
CA ALA A 114 20.98 -14.32 8.42
C ALA A 114 19.89 -14.89 7.50
N HIS A 115 18.71 -15.20 8.04
CA HIS A 115 17.59 -15.76 7.28
C HIS A 115 16.59 -14.67 6.85
N LEU A 116 16.61 -13.50 7.49
CA LEU A 116 15.68 -12.40 7.21
C LEU A 116 15.89 -11.86 5.78
N GLN A 117 14.79 -11.80 5.02
CA GLN A 117 14.73 -11.25 3.66
C GLN A 117 13.66 -10.16 3.54
N TYR A 118 12.56 -10.29 4.26
CA TYR A 118 11.43 -9.36 4.22
C TYR A 118 11.17 -8.81 5.62
N VAL A 119 11.62 -7.59 5.89
CA VAL A 119 11.55 -6.98 7.22
C VAL A 119 10.70 -5.72 7.16
N SER A 120 9.71 -5.61 8.03
CA SER A 120 8.99 -4.37 8.27
C SER A 120 8.99 -3.97 9.74
N PHE A 121 8.93 -2.66 10.00
CA PHE A 121 8.80 -2.05 11.32
C PHE A 121 7.52 -1.22 11.32
N LYS A 122 6.55 -1.61 12.14
CA LYS A 122 5.38 -0.80 12.46
C LYS A 122 5.65 -0.07 13.76
N VAL A 123 5.78 1.25 13.68
CA VAL A 123 6.16 2.11 14.80
C VAL A 123 5.00 3.02 15.13
N ASP A 124 4.65 3.15 16.40
CA ASP A 124 3.63 4.09 16.85
C ASP A 124 4.10 5.54 16.90
N SER A 125 3.34 6.41 17.58
CA SER A 125 3.63 7.85 17.66
C SER A 125 4.74 8.22 18.65
N SER A 126 5.30 7.26 19.39
CA SER A 126 6.31 7.52 20.43
C SER A 126 7.73 7.53 19.86
N THR A 127 8.58 8.43 20.38
CA THR A 127 9.98 8.54 19.97
C THR A 127 10.76 7.29 20.39
N GLU A 128 10.44 6.71 21.55
CA GLU A 128 11.07 5.50 22.09
C GLU A 128 10.87 4.29 21.17
N SER A 129 9.69 4.14 20.56
CA SER A 129 9.46 3.08 19.57
C SER A 129 10.28 3.28 18.29
N ALA A 130 10.49 4.53 17.86
CA ALA A 130 11.31 4.86 16.69
C ALA A 130 12.81 4.66 16.97
N GLU A 131 13.28 5.01 18.16
CA GLU A 131 14.64 4.71 18.63
C GLU A 131 14.87 3.21 18.71
N ALA A 132 13.93 2.44 19.29
CA ALA A 132 14.01 0.99 19.33
C ALA A 132 14.08 0.36 17.92
N ALA A 133 13.40 0.94 16.93
CA ALA A 133 13.53 0.51 15.54
C ALA A 133 14.95 0.75 15.01
N CYS A 134 15.54 1.91 15.29
CA CYS A 134 16.92 2.24 14.92
C CYS A 134 17.94 1.32 15.60
N ASP A 135 17.73 0.98 16.87
CA ASP A 135 18.58 0.04 17.62
C ASP A 135 18.55 -1.36 17.00
N ILE A 136 17.38 -1.83 16.55
CA ILE A 136 17.24 -3.11 15.87
C ILE A 136 17.92 -3.05 14.50
N LEU A 137 17.64 -2.02 13.69
CA LEU A 137 18.26 -1.82 12.37
C LEU A 137 19.78 -1.84 12.44
N SER A 138 20.35 -1.19 13.46
CA SER A 138 21.80 -1.14 13.70
C SER A 138 22.44 -2.50 13.98
N GLN A 139 21.64 -3.51 14.36
CA GLN A 139 22.09 -4.89 14.61
C GLN A 139 21.94 -5.82 13.41
N LEU A 140 21.33 -5.37 12.30
CA LEU A 140 21.05 -6.18 11.11
C LEU A 140 22.27 -6.32 10.17
N VAL A 141 23.47 -6.33 10.72
CA VAL A 141 24.74 -6.45 9.96
C VAL A 141 24.88 -7.77 9.20
N ASN A 142 24.27 -8.85 9.71
CA ASN A 142 24.36 -10.19 9.12
C ASN A 142 23.14 -10.53 8.26
N CYS A 143 22.33 -9.54 7.85
CA CYS A 143 21.13 -9.76 7.07
C CYS A 143 21.36 -9.53 5.57
N SER A 144 20.69 -10.31 4.73
CA SER A 144 20.58 -10.06 3.28
C SER A 144 19.14 -9.68 2.94
N ILE A 145 18.69 -8.53 3.45
CA ILE A 145 17.33 -8.03 3.28
C ILE A 145 17.07 -7.75 1.80
N GLN A 146 15.95 -8.24 1.30
CA GLN A 146 15.41 -7.94 -0.03
C GLN A 146 14.34 -6.86 0.04
N THR A 147 13.56 -6.81 1.11
CA THR A 147 12.50 -5.80 1.33
C THR A 147 12.62 -5.22 2.73
N LEU A 148 12.74 -3.89 2.82
CA LEU A 148 12.67 -3.13 4.06
C LEU A 148 11.44 -2.20 4.04
N GLY A 149 10.67 -2.17 5.11
CA GLY A 149 9.60 -1.19 5.30
C GLY A 149 9.63 -0.57 6.70
N LEU A 150 9.72 0.74 6.77
CA LEU A 150 9.55 1.53 7.98
C LEU A 150 8.19 2.23 7.89
N ILE A 151 7.28 1.91 8.81
CA ILE A 151 5.87 2.29 8.74
C ILE A 151 5.51 3.01 10.04
N SER A 152 5.30 4.31 9.97
CA SER A 152 4.65 5.06 11.03
C SER A 152 3.15 4.76 11.03
N THR A 153 2.65 4.15 12.09
CA THR A 153 1.25 3.71 12.21
C THR A 153 0.28 4.85 12.57
N ALA A 154 0.82 5.97 13.05
CA ALA A 154 0.07 7.16 13.42
C ALA A 154 0.91 8.42 13.12
N LYS A 155 1.42 9.14 14.13
CA LYS A 155 2.33 10.26 13.91
C LYS A 155 3.71 9.75 13.44
N PRO A 156 4.45 10.51 12.60
CA PRO A 156 5.72 10.09 12.05
C PRO A 156 6.86 10.21 13.07
N SER A 157 6.91 9.30 14.04
CA SER A 157 7.86 9.31 15.17
C SER A 157 9.33 9.20 14.76
N PHE A 158 9.65 8.65 13.58
CA PHE A 158 11.02 8.66 13.04
C PHE A 158 11.58 10.07 12.85
N MET A 159 10.72 11.06 12.59
CA MET A 159 11.11 12.46 12.48
C MET A 159 11.57 13.07 13.82
N ASN A 160 11.22 12.43 14.95
CA ASN A 160 11.65 12.87 16.27
C ASN A 160 13.01 12.27 16.68
N VAL A 161 13.47 11.22 15.99
CA VAL A 161 14.79 10.62 16.23
C VAL A 161 15.85 11.56 15.65
N PRO A 162 16.99 11.79 16.34
CA PRO A 162 18.09 12.55 15.77
C PRO A 162 18.48 12.03 14.38
N LYS A 163 18.49 12.90 13.37
CA LYS A 163 18.74 12.52 11.96
C LYS A 163 19.96 11.62 11.78
N SER A 164 21.06 11.95 12.45
CA SER A 164 22.31 11.17 12.39
C SER A 164 22.13 9.75 12.92
N HIS A 165 21.34 9.56 13.98
CA HIS A 165 21.05 8.24 14.54
C HIS A 165 20.23 7.41 13.55
N PHE A 166 19.15 7.98 13.01
CA PHE A 166 18.33 7.31 12.00
C PHE A 166 19.12 6.92 10.75
N VAL A 167 19.87 7.88 10.17
CA VAL A 167 20.68 7.65 8.97
C VAL A 167 21.76 6.59 9.22
N SER A 168 22.41 6.61 10.39
CA SER A 168 23.40 5.58 10.76
C SER A 168 22.77 4.19 10.81
N ALA A 169 21.62 4.05 11.45
CA ALA A 169 20.90 2.78 11.55
C ALA A 169 20.44 2.26 10.18
N LEU A 170 19.89 3.13 9.34
CA LEU A 170 19.45 2.79 7.98
C LEU A 170 20.63 2.39 7.08
N THR A 171 21.77 3.07 7.22
CA THR A 171 23.00 2.79 6.46
C THR A 171 23.51 1.37 6.71
N VAL A 172 23.35 0.81 7.92
CA VAL A 172 23.68 -0.59 8.20
C VAL A 172 22.96 -1.53 7.23
N VAL A 173 21.68 -1.30 6.96
CA VAL A 173 20.93 -2.14 6.03
C VAL A 173 21.40 -1.93 4.60
N PHE A 174 21.56 -0.67 4.15
CA PHE A 174 22.02 -0.37 2.78
C PHE A 174 23.39 -1.00 2.48
N VAL A 175 24.32 -0.94 3.43
CA VAL A 175 25.67 -1.49 3.23
C VAL A 175 25.67 -3.02 3.26
N ASN A 176 24.94 -3.66 4.16
CA ASN A 176 25.05 -5.11 4.36
C ASN A 176 24.10 -5.92 3.45
N SER A 177 22.94 -5.37 3.09
CA SER A 177 21.93 -6.08 2.30
C SER A 177 22.12 -5.87 0.79
N LYS A 178 23.01 -6.64 0.17
CA LYS A 178 23.33 -6.51 -1.26
C LYS A 178 22.20 -6.89 -2.22
N SER A 179 21.13 -7.52 -1.72
CA SER A 179 19.96 -7.93 -2.52
C SER A 179 18.75 -7.02 -2.34
N LEU A 180 18.95 -5.81 -1.78
CA LEU A 180 17.84 -4.91 -1.43
C LEU A 180 17.12 -4.42 -2.69
N SER A 181 15.83 -4.76 -2.79
CA SER A 181 15.00 -4.55 -3.98
C SER A 181 13.81 -3.64 -3.73
N SER A 182 13.27 -3.61 -2.51
CA SER A 182 12.10 -2.82 -2.15
C SER A 182 12.35 -2.09 -0.84
N ILE A 183 12.19 -0.76 -0.86
CA ILE A 183 12.38 0.10 0.31
C ILE A 183 11.17 1.01 0.47
N LYS A 184 10.55 0.98 1.65
CA LYS A 184 9.47 1.89 2.04
C LYS A 184 9.91 2.64 3.29
N ILE A 185 10.20 3.92 3.15
CA ILE A 185 10.72 4.81 4.19
C ILE A 185 9.98 6.16 4.16
N GLU A 186 8.67 6.11 3.90
CA GLU A 186 7.79 7.28 3.98
C GLU A 186 7.86 7.87 5.40
N ASP A 187 7.81 9.20 5.51
CA ASP A 187 7.86 9.96 6.76
C ASP A 187 9.13 9.73 7.62
N THR A 188 10.30 9.74 6.99
CA THR A 188 11.59 9.54 7.67
C THR A 188 12.60 10.67 7.40
N PRO A 189 13.58 10.89 8.31
CA PRO A 189 14.60 11.93 8.12
C PRO A 189 15.76 11.46 7.22
N VAL A 190 15.51 10.56 6.27
CA VAL A 190 16.48 10.14 5.24
C VAL A 190 16.97 11.35 4.44
N ASP A 191 18.23 11.33 3.99
CA ASP A 191 18.85 12.45 3.27
C ASP A 191 19.64 12.03 2.01
N ASP A 192 20.00 13.00 1.17
CA ASP A 192 20.71 12.73 -0.09
C ASP A 192 22.01 11.90 0.07
N PRO A 193 22.89 12.15 1.07
CA PRO A 193 24.05 11.30 1.31
C PRO A 193 23.67 9.83 1.55
N SER A 194 22.64 9.57 2.35
CA SER A 194 22.17 8.20 2.60
C SER A 194 21.59 7.53 1.33
N LEU A 195 20.93 8.28 0.45
CA LEU A 195 20.49 7.78 -0.86
C LEU A 195 21.67 7.44 -1.78
N LYS A 196 22.75 8.23 -1.76
CA LYS A 196 23.97 7.88 -2.49
C LYS A 196 24.59 6.58 -2.00
N ILE A 197 24.54 6.32 -0.69
CA ILE A 197 24.99 5.04 -0.12
C ILE A 197 24.07 3.90 -0.60
N LEU A 198 22.76 4.10 -0.62
CA LEU A 198 21.81 3.13 -1.19
C LEU A 198 22.16 2.81 -2.66
N VAL A 199 22.32 3.84 -3.49
CA VAL A 199 22.68 3.70 -4.91
C VAL A 199 23.99 2.91 -5.05
N ALA A 200 25.03 3.29 -4.30
CA ALA A 200 26.35 2.64 -4.37
C ALA A 200 26.34 1.16 -3.98
N ASN A 201 25.34 0.70 -3.22
CA ASN A 201 25.26 -0.69 -2.76
C ASN A 201 24.17 -1.51 -3.45
N ASN A 202 23.17 -0.87 -4.05
CA ASN A 202 21.95 -1.51 -4.53
C ASN A 202 21.43 -0.98 -5.88
N SER A 203 22.25 -0.28 -6.68
CA SER A 203 21.89 0.18 -8.04
C SER A 203 21.28 -0.93 -8.89
N ASP A 204 21.87 -2.13 -8.82
CA ASP A 204 21.53 -3.25 -9.68
C ASP A 204 20.29 -4.02 -9.18
N THR A 205 19.91 -3.84 -7.92
CA THR A 205 18.87 -4.62 -7.24
C THR A 205 17.61 -3.83 -6.93
N LEU A 206 17.71 -2.50 -6.74
CA LEU A 206 16.57 -1.66 -6.38
C LEU A 206 15.50 -1.69 -7.49
N ARG A 207 14.25 -1.98 -7.10
CA ARG A 207 13.06 -2.05 -7.96
C ARG A 207 11.92 -1.17 -7.44
N LEU A 208 11.80 -0.98 -6.13
CA LEU A 208 10.74 -0.17 -5.51
C LEU A 208 11.34 0.75 -4.46
N LEU A 209 11.05 2.05 -4.58
CA LEU A 209 11.39 3.06 -3.59
C LEU A 209 10.16 3.91 -3.25
N LYS A 210 9.72 3.89 -2.00
CA LYS A 210 8.64 4.75 -1.50
C LYS A 210 9.16 5.62 -0.36
N MET A 211 9.09 6.93 -0.53
CA MET A 211 9.74 7.90 0.35
C MET A 211 9.07 9.28 0.33
N SER A 212 7.74 9.29 0.26
CA SER A 212 6.97 10.51 0.52
C SER A 212 7.25 11.05 1.94
N SER A 213 7.12 12.35 2.11
CA SER A 213 7.34 13.10 3.35
C SER A 213 8.74 12.97 3.93
N CYS A 214 9.78 12.99 3.09
CA CYS A 214 11.19 12.94 3.51
C CYS A 214 11.86 14.33 3.31
N PRO A 215 11.82 15.24 4.30
CA PRO A 215 12.14 16.66 4.09
C PRO A 215 13.63 16.97 3.90
N HIS A 216 14.52 16.00 4.07
CA HIS A 216 15.96 16.16 3.87
C HIS A 216 16.46 15.59 2.53
N VAL A 217 15.52 15.21 1.66
CA VAL A 217 15.81 14.75 0.31
C VAL A 217 15.49 15.85 -0.69
N SER A 218 16.45 16.14 -1.55
CA SER A 218 16.31 17.12 -2.63
C SER A 218 15.98 16.45 -3.97
N SER A 219 15.67 17.25 -4.99
CA SER A 219 15.52 16.76 -6.37
C SER A 219 16.79 16.07 -6.87
N ASP A 220 17.98 16.57 -6.49
CA ASP A 220 19.27 15.98 -6.87
C ASP A 220 19.49 14.60 -6.24
N GLY A 221 19.00 14.39 -5.02
CA GLY A 221 19.04 13.10 -4.34
C GLY A 221 18.25 12.03 -5.11
N ILE A 222 17.04 12.36 -5.56
CA ILE A 222 16.20 11.46 -6.36
C ILE A 222 16.74 11.31 -7.79
N LEU A 223 17.26 12.37 -8.39
CA LEU A 223 17.90 12.30 -9.70
C LEU A 223 19.07 11.31 -9.68
N CYS A 224 19.90 11.33 -8.63
CA CYS A 224 20.96 10.34 -8.44
C CYS A 224 20.42 8.90 -8.40
N VAL A 225 19.28 8.66 -7.75
CA VAL A 225 18.63 7.34 -7.76
C VAL A 225 18.16 6.99 -9.17
N ALA A 226 17.45 7.89 -9.86
CA ALA A 226 16.90 7.65 -11.20
C ALA A 226 18.00 7.39 -12.25
N ASP A 227 19.14 8.08 -12.15
CA ASP A 227 20.27 7.94 -13.07
C ASP A 227 21.03 6.61 -12.92
N HIS A 228 21.02 5.99 -11.74
CA HIS A 228 21.88 4.83 -11.45
C HIS A 228 21.08 3.55 -11.19
N CYS A 229 19.90 3.63 -10.61
CA CYS A 229 19.04 2.48 -10.32
C CYS A 229 18.19 2.12 -11.55
N GLN A 230 18.84 1.71 -12.64
CA GLN A 230 18.19 1.42 -13.94
C GLN A 230 17.09 0.35 -13.85
N GLY A 231 17.07 -0.48 -12.81
CA GLY A 231 16.02 -1.45 -12.55
C GLY A 231 14.78 -0.93 -11.83
N LEU A 232 14.69 0.36 -11.50
CA LEU A 232 13.57 0.92 -10.72
C LEU A 232 12.24 0.81 -11.48
N ARG A 233 11.25 0.14 -10.87
CA ARG A 233 9.90 -0.08 -11.43
C ARG A 233 8.85 0.74 -10.72
N GLU A 234 9.06 1.04 -9.44
CA GLU A 234 8.12 1.80 -8.64
C GLU A 234 8.81 2.93 -7.86
N LEU A 235 8.26 4.14 -7.95
CA LEU A 235 8.73 5.31 -7.21
C LEU A 235 7.54 6.04 -6.56
N ALA A 236 7.64 6.37 -5.28
CA ALA A 236 6.71 7.26 -4.59
C ALA A 236 7.45 8.41 -3.88
N LEU A 237 7.06 9.65 -4.17
CA LEU A 237 7.68 10.87 -3.66
C LEU A 237 6.67 12.03 -3.60
N ASN A 238 7.07 13.16 -3.01
CA ASN A 238 6.29 14.40 -3.05
C ASN A 238 6.53 15.19 -4.35
N TYR A 239 5.50 15.88 -4.81
CA TYR A 239 5.58 16.69 -6.05
C TYR A 239 6.68 17.76 -6.01
N TYR A 240 6.98 18.37 -4.86
CA TYR A 240 8.01 19.41 -4.76
C TYR A 240 9.43 18.89 -5.09
N ILE A 241 9.67 17.57 -5.02
CA ILE A 241 10.94 16.93 -5.38
C ILE A 241 10.99 16.58 -6.87
N LEU A 242 9.84 16.29 -7.47
CA LEU A 242 9.73 15.86 -8.87
C LEU A 242 10.20 16.97 -9.82
N SER A 243 11.03 16.63 -10.79
CA SER A 243 11.55 17.57 -11.80
C SER A 243 11.47 16.99 -13.21
N ASP A 244 11.66 17.86 -14.22
CA ASP A 244 11.76 17.41 -15.61
C ASP A 244 12.93 16.43 -15.77
N GLU A 245 14.06 16.70 -15.11
CA GLU A 245 15.28 15.91 -15.13
C GLU A 245 15.06 14.49 -14.59
N ILE A 246 14.34 14.36 -13.46
CA ILE A 246 13.98 13.04 -12.90
C ILE A 246 13.13 12.25 -13.89
N LEU A 247 12.10 12.87 -14.49
CA LEU A 247 11.26 12.17 -15.46
C LEU A 247 12.05 11.75 -16.71
N LEU A 248 12.97 12.57 -17.17
CA LEU A 248 13.83 12.24 -18.31
C LEU A 248 14.81 11.11 -17.96
N ALA A 249 15.39 11.09 -16.76
CA ALA A 249 16.25 10.00 -16.29
C ALA A 249 15.50 8.64 -16.23
N LEU A 250 14.29 8.64 -15.68
CA LEU A 250 13.38 7.47 -15.66
C LEU A 250 12.87 7.05 -17.05
N SER A 251 13.09 7.90 -18.06
CA SER A 251 12.69 7.67 -19.47
C SER A 251 13.89 7.36 -20.37
N SER A 252 15.09 7.20 -19.81
CA SER A 252 16.30 6.87 -20.57
C SER A 252 16.22 5.45 -21.13
N GLU A 253 16.88 5.20 -22.26
CA GLU A 253 16.83 3.91 -22.97
C GLU A 253 17.36 2.72 -22.14
N THR A 254 18.21 2.99 -21.16
CA THR A 254 18.79 1.98 -20.27
C THR A 254 17.88 1.61 -19.11
N HIS A 255 16.88 2.45 -18.81
CA HIS A 255 16.02 2.27 -17.66
C HIS A 255 14.97 1.22 -17.97
N VAL A 256 14.54 0.45 -16.97
CA VAL A 256 13.41 -0.47 -17.16
C VAL A 256 12.11 0.33 -17.28
N ASN A 257 11.11 -0.29 -17.91
CA ASN A 257 9.77 0.30 -17.92
C ASN A 257 9.25 0.47 -16.49
N LEU A 258 8.88 1.71 -16.17
CA LEU A 258 8.26 2.06 -14.91
C LEU A 258 6.83 1.48 -14.87
N GLU A 259 6.48 0.88 -13.75
CA GLU A 259 5.17 0.26 -13.52
C GLU A 259 4.29 1.19 -12.69
N HIS A 260 4.85 1.84 -11.66
CA HIS A 260 4.10 2.73 -10.76
C HIS A 260 4.89 3.99 -10.39
N LEU A 261 4.33 5.16 -10.69
CA LEU A 261 4.80 6.46 -10.20
C LEU A 261 3.71 7.07 -9.33
N ARG A 262 3.95 7.15 -8.02
CA ARG A 262 3.05 7.85 -7.08
C ARG A 262 3.63 9.21 -6.71
N ILE A 263 2.78 10.23 -6.79
CA ILE A 263 3.15 11.60 -6.47
C ILE A 263 2.17 12.16 -5.46
N ASP A 264 2.67 12.53 -4.28
CA ASP A 264 1.87 13.19 -3.25
C ASP A 264 2.05 14.72 -3.37
N VAL A 265 0.95 15.43 -3.64
CA VAL A 265 0.88 16.88 -3.79
C VAL A 265 0.24 17.45 -2.53
N VAL A 266 1.07 17.90 -1.59
CA VAL A 266 0.65 18.34 -0.25
C VAL A 266 1.04 19.80 -0.06
N SER A 267 0.11 20.63 0.41
CA SER A 267 0.42 21.99 0.87
C SER A 267 0.70 21.97 2.37
N GLU A 268 1.95 22.23 2.74
CA GLU A 268 2.37 22.39 4.14
C GLU A 268 1.97 23.78 4.68
N ASN A 269 2.04 24.80 3.83
CA ASN A 269 1.76 26.20 4.17
C ASN A 269 0.75 26.79 3.16
N PRO A 270 -0.57 26.76 3.47
CA PRO A 270 -1.63 27.22 2.59
C PRO A 270 -1.35 28.61 1.98
N GLY A 271 -1.46 28.73 0.66
CA GLY A 271 -1.40 30.03 -0.05
C GLY A 271 0.00 30.66 -0.14
N GLN A 272 1.02 30.03 0.43
CA GLN A 272 2.41 30.52 0.37
C GLN A 272 3.23 29.82 -0.72
N ILE A 273 2.75 28.68 -1.22
CA ILE A 273 3.53 27.81 -2.11
C ILE A 273 2.93 27.88 -3.52
N LYS A 274 3.71 28.41 -4.47
CA LYS A 274 3.43 28.25 -5.89
C LYS A 274 4.14 27.00 -6.40
N PHE A 275 3.37 25.95 -6.68
CA PHE A 275 3.90 24.74 -7.29
C PHE A 275 4.52 25.04 -8.66
N HIS A 276 5.68 24.43 -8.95
CA HIS A 276 6.26 24.46 -10.28
C HIS A 276 5.43 23.58 -11.24
N SER A 277 5.66 23.74 -12.54
CA SER A 277 5.02 22.90 -13.57
C SER A 277 6.06 21.99 -14.20
N ILE A 278 5.72 20.71 -14.34
CA ILE A 278 6.46 19.74 -15.16
C ILE A 278 6.08 19.94 -16.63
N LYS A 279 7.05 19.96 -17.54
CA LYS A 279 6.78 20.20 -18.97
C LYS A 279 6.11 18.98 -19.59
N LYS A 280 5.17 19.22 -20.51
CA LYS A 280 4.50 18.17 -21.28
C LYS A 280 5.48 17.19 -21.94
N ARG A 281 6.59 17.69 -22.50
CA ARG A 281 7.63 16.85 -23.13
C ARG A 281 8.22 15.79 -22.20
N SER A 282 8.31 16.08 -20.90
CA SER A 282 8.88 15.17 -19.89
C SER A 282 7.87 14.07 -19.56
N TRP A 283 6.58 14.42 -19.48
CA TRP A 283 5.50 13.44 -19.40
C TRP A 283 5.40 12.57 -20.66
N ASP A 284 5.51 13.16 -21.84
CA ASP A 284 5.48 12.44 -23.11
C ASP A 284 6.65 11.46 -23.22
N ALA A 285 7.85 11.84 -22.76
CA ALA A 285 9.00 10.95 -22.69
C ALA A 285 8.73 9.74 -21.79
N LEU A 286 8.16 9.96 -20.60
CA LEU A 286 7.80 8.88 -19.67
C LEU A 286 6.82 7.90 -20.30
N ILE A 287 5.79 8.39 -21.00
CA ILE A 287 4.77 7.52 -21.60
C ILE A 287 5.28 6.81 -22.85
N LYS A 288 6.14 7.47 -23.63
CA LYS A 288 6.81 6.83 -24.76
C LYS A 288 7.68 5.67 -24.29
N HIS A 289 8.42 5.86 -23.19
CA HIS A 289 9.28 4.85 -22.61
C HIS A 289 8.47 3.74 -21.92
N SER A 290 7.53 4.12 -21.04
CA SER A 290 6.77 3.24 -20.16
C SER A 290 5.26 3.34 -20.42
N PRO A 291 4.72 2.81 -21.54
CA PRO A 291 3.33 3.05 -21.97
C PRO A 291 2.26 2.47 -21.03
N ARG A 292 2.64 1.52 -20.16
CA ARG A 292 1.77 0.89 -19.17
C ARG A 292 1.91 1.46 -17.76
N VAL A 293 2.74 2.50 -17.56
CA VAL A 293 2.97 3.09 -16.25
C VAL A 293 1.66 3.63 -15.65
N ASN A 294 1.44 3.32 -14.38
CA ASN A 294 0.42 3.94 -13.56
C ASN A 294 0.96 5.20 -12.91
N VAL A 295 0.39 6.36 -13.25
CA VAL A 295 0.73 7.64 -12.62
C VAL A 295 -0.39 7.99 -11.63
N VAL A 296 -0.10 7.81 -10.35
CA VAL A 296 -1.03 8.02 -9.24
C VAL A 296 -0.71 9.36 -8.60
N MET A 297 -1.68 10.27 -8.52
CA MET A 297 -1.49 11.57 -7.87
C MET A 297 -2.53 11.80 -6.77
N TYR A 298 -2.04 12.12 -5.58
CA TYR A 298 -2.87 12.47 -4.43
C TYR A 298 -2.73 13.96 -4.12
N PHE A 299 -3.83 14.69 -4.07
CA PHE A 299 -3.88 16.13 -3.85
C PHE A 299 -4.47 16.46 -2.48
N PHE A 300 -3.73 17.22 -1.69
CA PHE A 300 -4.14 17.79 -0.41
C PHE A 300 -3.84 19.29 -0.42
N LEU A 301 -4.44 19.99 -1.39
CA LEU A 301 -4.24 21.41 -1.65
C LEU A 301 -5.47 22.25 -1.29
N TYR A 302 -5.31 23.56 -1.29
CA TYR A 302 -6.39 24.55 -1.32
C TYR A 302 -6.65 25.00 -2.76
N GLU A 303 -7.83 25.56 -3.00
CA GLU A 303 -8.32 25.87 -4.36
C GLU A 303 -7.36 26.74 -5.20
N GLU A 304 -6.71 27.72 -4.57
CA GLU A 304 -5.81 28.68 -5.22
C GLU A 304 -4.49 28.04 -5.73
N GLU A 305 -4.13 26.87 -5.22
CA GLU A 305 -2.83 26.23 -5.46
C GLU A 305 -2.85 25.30 -6.69
N PHE A 306 -4.02 25.05 -7.29
CA PHE A 306 -4.17 24.10 -8.40
C PHE A 306 -3.76 24.67 -9.77
N GLU A 307 -3.39 25.94 -9.85
CA GLU A 307 -3.23 26.62 -11.14
C GLU A 307 -2.09 26.03 -12.01
N ALA A 308 -1.11 25.34 -11.42
CA ALA A 308 -0.02 24.70 -12.15
C ALA A 308 -0.43 23.37 -12.82
N PHE A 309 -1.59 22.80 -12.50
CA PHE A 309 -1.94 21.41 -12.83
C PHE A 309 -2.96 21.29 -13.95
N PHE A 310 -2.86 20.19 -14.69
CA PHE A 310 -3.79 19.76 -15.75
C PHE A 310 -4.05 20.80 -16.85
N LYS A 311 -3.11 21.71 -17.11
CA LYS A 311 -3.22 22.71 -18.20
C LYS A 311 -3.05 22.09 -19.58
N GLU A 312 -2.23 21.05 -19.67
CA GLU A 312 -1.94 20.27 -20.87
C GLU A 312 -2.21 18.79 -20.59
N GLU A 313 -2.21 17.96 -21.64
CA GLU A 313 -2.38 16.52 -21.52
C GLU A 313 -1.40 15.93 -20.49
N THR A 314 -1.95 15.29 -19.46
CA THR A 314 -1.22 14.74 -18.32
C THR A 314 -1.53 13.24 -18.22
N PRO A 315 -0.54 12.35 -18.12
CA PRO A 315 -0.76 10.92 -18.28
C PRO A 315 -1.18 10.21 -16.99
N VAL A 316 -1.88 10.92 -16.11
CA VAL A 316 -2.41 10.39 -14.85
C VAL A 316 -3.40 9.25 -15.08
N THR A 317 -3.27 8.22 -14.26
CA THR A 317 -4.18 7.06 -14.27
C THR A 317 -5.05 7.02 -13.02
N HIS A 318 -4.58 7.52 -11.87
CA HIS A 318 -5.36 7.54 -10.64
C HIS A 318 -5.25 8.91 -9.97
N LEU A 319 -6.38 9.53 -9.66
CA LEU A 319 -6.46 10.82 -9.01
C LEU A 319 -7.28 10.72 -7.72
N TYR A 320 -6.72 11.25 -6.64
CA TYR A 320 -7.40 11.39 -5.36
C TYR A 320 -7.30 12.83 -4.88
N PHE A 321 -8.43 13.50 -4.68
CA PHE A 321 -8.50 14.83 -4.07
C PHE A 321 -8.97 14.67 -2.63
N GLY A 322 -8.02 14.66 -1.69
CA GLY A 322 -8.29 14.51 -0.25
C GLY A 322 -8.73 15.81 0.44
N ARG A 323 -8.84 16.90 -0.32
CA ARG A 323 -9.43 18.19 0.05
C ARG A 323 -10.33 18.65 -1.11
N SER A 324 -11.02 19.77 -0.92
CA SER A 324 -11.88 20.35 -1.96
C SER A 324 -11.09 20.65 -3.24
N VAL A 325 -11.66 20.27 -4.38
CA VAL A 325 -11.15 20.58 -5.72
C VAL A 325 -12.18 21.44 -6.45
N SER A 326 -11.75 22.42 -7.25
CA SER A 326 -12.70 23.28 -7.97
C SER A 326 -13.27 22.63 -9.23
N ARG A 327 -14.45 23.10 -9.64
CA ARG A 327 -15.11 22.68 -10.89
C ARG A 327 -14.21 22.93 -12.11
N ALA A 328 -13.46 24.03 -12.12
CA ALA A 328 -12.54 24.35 -13.20
C ALA A 328 -11.44 23.29 -13.38
N ILE A 329 -10.89 22.77 -12.27
CA ILE A 329 -9.86 21.72 -12.29
C ILE A 329 -10.44 20.38 -12.75
N LEU A 330 -11.63 20.00 -12.28
CA LEU A 330 -12.34 18.82 -12.79
C LEU A 330 -12.64 18.93 -14.29
N GLY A 331 -13.00 20.14 -14.74
CA GLY A 331 -13.18 20.45 -16.15
C GLY A 331 -11.92 20.27 -16.99
N ARG A 332 -10.74 20.63 -16.45
CA ARG A 332 -9.42 20.41 -17.06
C ARG A 332 -9.08 18.92 -17.10
N ILE A 333 -9.35 18.15 -16.04
CA ILE A 333 -9.14 16.69 -16.01
C ILE A 333 -9.91 16.00 -17.13
N GLY A 334 -11.18 16.38 -17.30
CA GLY A 334 -12.02 15.83 -18.38
C GLY A 334 -11.51 16.14 -19.79
N LEU A 335 -10.64 17.14 -19.99
CA LEU A 335 -10.02 17.47 -21.28
C LEU A 335 -8.64 16.83 -21.44
N ASN A 336 -7.87 16.79 -20.36
CA ASN A 336 -6.43 16.60 -20.41
C ASN A 336 -5.93 15.29 -19.76
N CYS A 337 -6.81 14.43 -19.23
CA CYS A 337 -6.43 13.18 -18.57
C CYS A 337 -7.03 11.94 -19.27
N PRO A 338 -6.66 11.63 -20.52
CA PRO A 338 -7.30 10.56 -21.30
C PRO A 338 -7.05 9.15 -20.74
N ARG A 339 -5.99 8.97 -19.94
CA ARG A 339 -5.59 7.68 -19.33
C ARG A 339 -6.23 7.39 -17.97
N LEU A 340 -7.13 8.26 -17.48
CA LEU A 340 -7.72 8.13 -16.15
C LEU A 340 -8.49 6.80 -16.00
N ILE A 341 -8.16 6.06 -14.94
CA ILE A 341 -8.72 4.76 -14.52
C ILE A 341 -9.55 4.95 -13.25
N GLU A 342 -9.06 5.76 -12.31
CA GLU A 342 -9.73 6.04 -11.04
C GLU A 342 -9.73 7.54 -10.73
N LEU A 343 -10.89 8.05 -10.31
CA LEU A 343 -11.06 9.39 -9.79
C LEU A 343 -11.81 9.35 -8.47
N VAL A 344 -11.23 9.95 -7.43
CA VAL A 344 -11.89 10.12 -6.14
C VAL A 344 -11.82 11.59 -5.75
N VAL A 345 -12.99 12.17 -5.46
CA VAL A 345 -13.15 13.57 -5.05
C VAL A 345 -13.86 13.59 -3.71
N CYS A 346 -13.17 14.05 -2.66
CA CYS A 346 -13.75 14.13 -1.32
C CYS A 346 -14.68 15.33 -1.12
N ALA A 347 -14.47 16.42 -1.86
CA ALA A 347 -15.33 17.60 -1.79
C ALA A 347 -15.19 18.47 -3.05
N ASN A 348 -16.26 19.18 -3.40
CA ASN A 348 -16.30 20.24 -4.40
C ASN A 348 -17.21 21.37 -3.88
N GLY A 349 -17.01 22.60 -4.36
CA GLY A 349 -17.87 23.73 -3.99
C GLY A 349 -19.35 23.53 -4.34
N LEU A 350 -20.14 24.59 -4.20
CA LEU A 350 -21.61 24.55 -4.27
C LEU A 350 -22.22 24.41 -5.69
N LEU A 351 -21.41 24.17 -6.72
CA LEU A 351 -21.90 24.13 -8.11
C LEU A 351 -21.98 22.68 -8.61
N PRO A 352 -23.10 22.27 -9.23
CA PRO A 352 -23.22 20.93 -9.79
C PRO A 352 -22.13 20.60 -10.81
N LEU A 353 -21.61 19.37 -10.73
CA LEU A 353 -20.51 18.83 -11.54
C LEU A 353 -20.96 18.14 -12.83
N ASP A 354 -22.21 18.34 -13.25
CA ASP A 354 -22.85 17.66 -14.37
C ASP A 354 -22.00 17.65 -15.64
N SER A 355 -21.56 18.84 -16.08
CA SER A 355 -20.78 18.98 -17.31
C SER A 355 -19.39 18.37 -17.21
N GLU A 356 -18.79 18.42 -16.03
CA GLU A 356 -17.45 17.90 -15.75
C GLU A 356 -17.46 16.37 -15.78
N LEU A 357 -18.43 15.74 -15.11
CA LEU A 357 -18.58 14.29 -15.12
C LEU A 357 -18.90 13.75 -16.52
N ILE A 358 -19.84 14.38 -17.24
CA ILE A 358 -20.16 13.98 -18.62
C ILE A 358 -18.91 14.10 -19.51
N ARG A 359 -18.11 15.16 -19.33
CA ARG A 359 -16.87 15.35 -20.07
C ARG A 359 -15.83 14.27 -19.74
N ILE A 360 -15.66 13.94 -18.45
CA ILE A 360 -14.78 12.86 -17.99
C ILE A 360 -15.23 11.52 -18.58
N ALA A 361 -16.51 11.17 -18.52
CA ALA A 361 -17.04 9.93 -19.12
C ALA A 361 -16.77 9.84 -20.64
N LYS A 362 -16.87 10.98 -21.34
CA LYS A 362 -16.63 11.07 -22.78
C LYS A 362 -15.16 10.89 -23.15
N HIS A 363 -14.21 11.47 -22.42
CA HIS A 363 -12.79 11.47 -22.82
C HIS A 363 -11.97 10.38 -22.11
N CYS A 364 -12.27 10.05 -20.85
CA CYS A 364 -11.56 9.04 -20.06
C CYS A 364 -12.13 7.64 -20.34
N LYS A 365 -11.76 7.03 -21.47
CA LYS A 365 -12.30 5.73 -21.92
C LYS A 365 -11.87 4.53 -21.06
N ASN A 366 -10.86 4.71 -20.23
CA ASN A 366 -10.36 3.67 -19.31
C ASN A 366 -10.88 3.82 -17.87
N LEU A 367 -11.73 4.81 -17.58
CA LEU A 367 -12.27 5.03 -16.24
C LEU A 367 -13.09 3.81 -15.77
N THR A 368 -12.68 3.21 -14.66
CA THR A 368 -13.35 2.07 -14.03
C THR A 368 -13.78 2.33 -12.58
N SER A 369 -13.23 3.35 -11.92
CA SER A 369 -13.55 3.71 -10.54
C SER A 369 -13.90 5.19 -10.42
N LEU A 370 -15.02 5.50 -9.78
CA LEU A 370 -15.40 6.86 -9.39
C LEU A 370 -15.85 6.88 -7.91
N GLY A 371 -15.27 7.79 -7.14
CA GLY A 371 -15.67 8.13 -5.78
C GLY A 371 -16.05 9.60 -5.66
N LEU A 372 -17.26 9.94 -5.23
CA LEU A 372 -17.69 11.32 -4.97
C LEU A 372 -18.31 11.45 -3.57
N SER A 373 -17.91 12.50 -2.87
CA SER A 373 -18.42 12.91 -1.55
C SER A 373 -18.42 14.44 -1.49
N GLU A 374 -19.28 15.04 -0.65
CA GLU A 374 -19.40 16.50 -0.46
C GLU A 374 -19.34 17.30 -1.78
N CYS A 375 -20.10 16.87 -2.79
CA CYS A 375 -20.24 17.48 -4.11
C CYS A 375 -21.73 17.55 -4.48
N GLU A 376 -22.08 18.19 -5.59
CA GLU A 376 -23.44 18.11 -6.14
C GLU A 376 -23.41 17.61 -7.60
N VAL A 377 -24.35 16.74 -7.96
CA VAL A 377 -24.58 16.26 -9.33
C VAL A 377 -26.09 16.05 -9.51
N SER A 378 -26.68 16.58 -10.59
CA SER A 378 -28.09 16.28 -10.88
C SER A 378 -28.29 14.79 -11.16
N CYS A 379 -29.40 14.22 -10.70
CA CYS A 379 -29.76 12.83 -10.94
C CYS A 379 -29.70 12.47 -12.44
N SER A 380 -30.20 13.34 -13.31
CA SER A 380 -30.13 13.18 -14.77
C SER A 380 -28.70 13.12 -15.29
N ALA A 381 -27.81 14.01 -14.84
CA ALA A 381 -26.43 14.02 -15.28
C ALA A 381 -25.67 12.80 -14.76
N PHE A 382 -25.97 12.34 -13.54
CA PHE A 382 -25.37 11.13 -12.99
C PHE A 382 -25.80 9.87 -13.75
N VAL A 383 -27.10 9.72 -14.05
CA VAL A 383 -27.60 8.61 -14.89
C VAL A 383 -26.95 8.65 -16.28
N GLU A 384 -26.81 9.83 -16.90
CA GLU A 384 -26.11 9.99 -18.19
C GLU A 384 -24.63 9.62 -18.09
N PHE A 385 -23.93 10.02 -17.01
CA PHE A 385 -22.55 9.63 -16.74
C PHE A 385 -22.41 8.10 -16.67
N VAL A 386 -23.26 7.44 -15.88
CA VAL A 386 -23.25 5.98 -15.74
C VAL A 386 -23.62 5.31 -17.06
N ARG A 387 -24.55 5.86 -17.85
CA ARG A 387 -24.89 5.34 -19.18
C ARG A 387 -23.71 5.40 -20.14
N LEU A 388 -22.95 6.50 -20.14
CA LEU A 388 -21.76 6.68 -20.98
C LEU A 388 -20.61 5.77 -20.58
N CYS A 389 -20.48 5.45 -19.29
CA CYS A 389 -19.45 4.54 -18.83
C CYS A 389 -19.87 3.07 -18.94
N GLY A 390 -21.05 2.74 -18.44
CA GLY A 390 -21.65 1.41 -18.44
C GLY A 390 -20.90 0.43 -17.55
N ARG A 391 -20.86 -0.83 -17.98
CA ARG A 391 -20.29 -1.96 -17.22
C ARG A 391 -18.79 -1.86 -16.92
N ARG A 392 -18.07 -0.92 -17.54
CA ARG A 392 -16.64 -0.70 -17.24
C ARG A 392 -16.42 -0.07 -15.87
N LEU A 393 -17.42 0.62 -15.30
CA LEU A 393 -17.36 1.08 -13.91
C LEU A 393 -17.47 -0.12 -12.98
N THR A 394 -16.34 -0.60 -12.49
CA THR A 394 -16.26 -1.72 -11.54
C THR A 394 -16.42 -1.24 -10.10
N GLN A 395 -16.06 0.00 -9.80
CA GLN A 395 -16.23 0.66 -8.50
C GLN A 395 -16.97 1.98 -8.68
N LEU A 396 -18.01 2.20 -7.88
CA LEU A 396 -18.81 3.42 -7.90
C LEU A 396 -19.31 3.69 -6.48
N SER A 397 -18.66 4.62 -5.78
CA SER A 397 -18.96 5.00 -4.40
C SER A 397 -19.39 6.46 -4.40
N ILE A 398 -20.66 6.70 -4.13
CA ILE A 398 -21.26 8.04 -4.22
C ILE A 398 -22.08 8.21 -2.97
N MET A 399 -21.76 9.21 -2.16
CA MET A 399 -22.57 9.51 -1.00
C MET A 399 -23.95 10.04 -1.41
N GLU A 400 -24.99 9.68 -0.66
CA GLU A 400 -26.39 10.00 -0.99
C GLU A 400 -26.61 11.50 -1.21
N GLU A 401 -25.99 12.35 -0.40
CA GLU A 401 -26.12 13.81 -0.50
C GLU A 401 -25.55 14.42 -1.79
N VAL A 402 -24.79 13.64 -2.56
CA VAL A 402 -24.24 14.10 -3.84
C VAL A 402 -25.32 14.20 -4.93
N LEU A 403 -26.38 13.40 -4.82
CA LEU A 403 -27.41 13.30 -5.86
C LEU A 403 -28.51 14.33 -5.65
N VAL A 404 -28.57 15.33 -6.53
CA VAL A 404 -29.59 16.39 -6.52
C VAL A 404 -30.78 15.99 -7.40
N PRO A 405 -32.00 15.87 -6.84
CA PRO A 405 -33.20 15.53 -7.61
C PRO A 405 -33.47 16.55 -8.72
N ASP A 406 -34.06 16.10 -9.83
CA ASP A 406 -34.51 16.96 -10.91
C ASP A 406 -35.85 16.48 -11.50
N ASP A 407 -36.36 17.17 -12.52
CA ASP A 407 -37.66 16.89 -13.14
C ASP A 407 -37.80 15.47 -13.72
N ARG A 408 -36.69 14.73 -13.91
CA ARG A 408 -36.70 13.39 -14.52
C ARG A 408 -36.51 12.27 -13.51
N TYR A 409 -35.73 12.51 -12.46
CA TYR A 409 -35.33 11.47 -11.53
C TYR A 409 -35.33 11.97 -10.09
N THR A 410 -36.04 11.23 -9.25
CA THR A 410 -35.88 11.27 -7.79
C THR A 410 -34.69 10.40 -7.35
N PRO A 411 -34.11 10.62 -6.16
CA PRO A 411 -33.03 9.78 -5.63
C PRO A 411 -33.41 8.29 -5.58
N ASP A 412 -34.68 8.00 -5.27
CA ASP A 412 -35.24 6.64 -5.25
C ASP A 412 -35.30 5.99 -6.64
N GLU A 413 -35.33 6.75 -7.73
CA GLU A 413 -35.34 6.19 -9.10
C GLU A 413 -33.93 5.97 -9.65
N VAL A 414 -32.96 6.78 -9.21
CA VAL A 414 -31.57 6.73 -9.70
C VAL A 414 -30.94 5.36 -9.50
N HIS A 415 -31.14 4.72 -8.34
CA HIS A 415 -30.51 3.43 -8.06
C HIS A 415 -30.94 2.34 -9.06
N THR A 416 -32.19 2.38 -9.54
CA THR A 416 -32.72 1.43 -10.52
C THR A 416 -32.07 1.62 -11.90
N GLU A 417 -32.02 2.86 -12.40
CA GLU A 417 -31.41 3.14 -13.71
C GLU A 417 -29.88 2.93 -13.70
N VAL A 418 -29.21 3.33 -12.62
CA VAL A 418 -27.77 3.10 -12.43
C VAL A 418 -27.47 1.60 -12.39
N SER A 419 -28.23 0.81 -11.63
CA SER A 419 -28.05 -0.65 -11.55
C SER A 419 -28.19 -1.32 -12.92
N LYS A 420 -29.18 -0.89 -13.72
CA LYS A 420 -29.42 -1.37 -15.08
C LYS A 420 -28.23 -1.10 -16.01
N HIS A 421 -27.66 0.10 -15.97
CA HIS A 421 -26.50 0.45 -16.79
C HIS A 421 -25.20 -0.25 -16.34
N LEU A 422 -25.03 -0.46 -15.03
CA LEU A 422 -23.88 -1.17 -14.46
C LEU A 422 -23.96 -2.70 -14.63
N GLY A 423 -25.16 -3.26 -14.75
CA GLY A 423 -25.38 -4.71 -14.78
C GLY A 423 -25.19 -5.40 -13.43
N ARG A 424 -25.28 -4.65 -12.33
CA ARG A 424 -25.27 -5.14 -10.94
C ARG A 424 -26.11 -4.22 -10.08
N VAL A 425 -26.57 -4.73 -8.94
CA VAL A 425 -27.26 -3.91 -7.94
C VAL A 425 -26.30 -2.86 -7.41
N TRP A 426 -26.75 -1.61 -7.34
CA TRP A 426 -26.01 -0.47 -6.83
C TRP A 426 -26.94 0.44 -6.03
N PHE A 427 -26.40 1.02 -4.96
CA PHE A 427 -27.04 2.03 -4.12
C PHE A 427 -25.99 3.09 -3.76
N PRO A 428 -26.41 4.34 -3.51
CA PRO A 428 -25.51 5.32 -2.92
C PRO A 428 -25.09 4.90 -1.50
N ASP A 429 -23.93 5.38 -1.08
CA ASP A 429 -23.41 5.21 0.28
C ASP A 429 -24.16 6.16 1.23
N VAL A 430 -24.62 5.63 2.36
CA VAL A 430 -25.39 6.38 3.36
C VAL A 430 -24.57 6.46 4.65
N MET A 431 -24.48 7.65 5.23
CA MET A 431 -23.91 7.83 6.57
C MET A 431 -24.95 7.45 7.64
N PRO A 432 -24.56 6.69 8.68
CA PRO A 432 -25.43 6.48 9.84
C PRO A 432 -25.84 7.83 10.44
N ILE A 433 -27.13 7.98 10.74
CA ILE A 433 -27.70 9.17 11.38
C ILE A 433 -27.55 9.15 12.92
N TRP A 434 -26.72 8.26 13.46
CA TRP A 434 -26.51 8.04 14.91
C TRP A 434 -25.05 7.84 15.29
#